data_AF-A0A955YSH5-F1
#
_entry.id   AF-A0A955YSH5-F1
#
_cell.length_a   1.000
_cell.length_b   1.000
_cell.length_c   1.000
_cell.angle_alpha   90.00
_cell.angle_beta   90.00
_cell.angle_gamma   90.00
#
_symmetry.space_group_name_H-M   'P 1'
#
loop_
_entity.id
_entity.type
_entity.pdbx_description
1 polymer ?
#
loop_
_entity_poly.entity_id
_entity_poly.type
_entity_poly.pdbx_seq_one_letter_code
_entity_poly.pdbx_strand_id
1 'polypeptide(L)' 'MIPVITTIGLQVGVLMAGAILTETIFSWPGIGKWMVDSVFKRDYAVVQGGLLLIAAIIMLVNLIVDLLYGLINPRIRH' A
#
# COMPACT_ATOMS: atom_id res chain seq x y z
N MET A 1 -7.58 1.28 -21.03
CA MET A 1 -7.22 1.93 -19.76
C MET A 1 -6.66 0.93 -18.74
N ILE A 2 -5.61 0.21 -19.15
CA ILE A 2 -4.83 -0.72 -18.30
C ILE A 2 -3.65 -0.04 -17.56
N PRO A 3 -3.04 1.08 -18.04
CA PRO A 3 -1.81 1.58 -17.42
C PRO A 3 -2.00 2.16 -16.01
N VAL A 4 -3.12 2.81 -15.72
CA VAL A 4 -3.28 3.63 -14.50
C VAL A 4 -3.24 2.77 -13.23
N ILE A 5 -3.98 1.65 -13.23
CA ILE A 5 -4.05 0.73 -12.10
C ILE A 5 -2.68 0.07 -11.85
N THR A 6 -1.99 -0.35 -12.92
CA THR A 6 -0.68 -0.99 -12.82
C THR A 6 0.41 -0.01 -12.35
N THR A 7 0.38 1.25 -12.83
CA THR A 7 1.36 2.27 -12.42
C THR A 7 1.16 2.72 -10.99
N ILE A 8 -0.08 2.87 -10.52
CA ILE A 8 -0.38 3.26 -9.14
C ILE A 8 -0.01 2.14 -8.17
N GLY A 9 -0.33 0.88 -8.49
CA GLY A 9 0.08 -0.27 -7.68
C GLY A 9 1.60 -0.35 -7.50
N LEU A 10 2.36 -0.12 -8.58
CA LEU A 10 3.83 -0.09 -8.52
C LEU A 10 4.36 1.09 -7.69
N GLN A 11 3.78 2.30 -7.86
CA GLN A 11 4.18 3.49 -7.11
C GLN A 11 3.88 3.38 -5.62
N VAL A 12 2.74 2.80 -5.25
CA VAL A 12 2.40 2.57 -3.84
C VAL A 12 3.34 1.55 -3.21
N GLY A 13 3.73 0.50 -3.95
CA GLY A 13 4.77 -0.44 -3.50
C GLY A 13 6.12 0.23 -3.25
N VAL A 14 6.53 1.14 -4.14
CA VAL A 14 7.77 1.92 -3.98
C VAL A 14 7.69 2.88 -2.79
N LEU A 15 6.56 3.56 -2.60
CA LEU A 15 6.35 4.48 -1.46
C LEU A 15 6.31 3.72 -0.13
N MET A 16 5.66 2.55 -0.09
CA MET A 16 5.65 1.67 1.08
C MET A 16 7.05 1.16 1.42
N ALA A 17 7.83 0.74 0.42
CA ALA A 17 9.23 0.34 0.63
C ALA A 17 10.07 1.51 1.18
N GLY A 18 9.86 2.73 0.66
CA GLY A 18 10.48 3.95 1.17
C GLY A 18 10.09 4.26 2.63
N ALA A 19 8.81 4.10 2.98
CA ALA A 19 8.31 4.30 4.34
C ALA A 19 8.88 3.28 5.34
N ILE A 20 9.00 2.01 4.96
CA ILE A 20 9.62 0.98 5.80
C ILE A 20 11.10 1.30 6.05
N LEU A 21 11.82 1.76 5.03
CA LEU A 21 13.22 2.18 5.16
C LEU A 21 13.38 3.36 6.10
N THR A 22 12.53 4.39 6.00
CA THR A 22 12.61 5.55 6.90
C THR A 22 12.24 5.20 8.33
N GLU A 23 11.25 4.33 8.56
CA GLU A 23 10.90 3.84 9.89
C GLU A 23 12.01 2.99 10.53
N THR A 24 12.70 2.18 9.73
CA THR A 24 13.79 1.31 10.21
C THR A 24 15.05 2.13 10.53
N ILE A 25 15.43 3.06 9.65
CA ILE A 25 16.66 3.85 9.79
C ILE A 25 16.53 4.92 10.88
N PHE A 26 15.39 5.64 10.94
CA PHE A 26 15.17 6.69 11.94
C PHE A 26 14.52 6.17 13.23
N SER A 27 14.30 4.86 13.35
CA SER A 27 13.66 4.21 14.50
C SER A 27 12.27 4.73 14.86
N TRP A 28 11.58 5.42 13.95
CA TRP A 28 10.22 5.92 14.15
C TRP A 28 9.27 4.73 14.42
N PRO A 29 8.51 4.73 15.54
CA PRO A 29 7.51 3.69 15.78
C PRO A 29 6.40 3.75 14.72
N GLY A 30 6.42 2.80 13.79
CA GLY A 30 5.47 2.67 12.69
C GLY A 30 5.16 1.21 12.35
N ILE A 31 4.17 1.00 11.46
CA ILE A 31 3.64 -0.33 11.11
C ILE A 31 4.69 -1.15 10.34
N GLY A 32 5.51 -0.51 9.49
CA GLY A 32 6.56 -1.15 8.73
C GLY A 32 7.69 -1.68 9.61
N LYS A 33 8.18 -0.89 10.57
CA LYS A 33 9.16 -1.34 11.58
C LYS A 33 8.62 -2.52 12.39
N TRP A 34 7.34 -2.49 12.79
CA TRP A 34 6.68 -3.57 13.52
C TRP A 34 6.61 -4.87 12.69
N MET A 35 6.35 -4.72 11.39
CA MET A 35 6.32 -5.85 10.46
C MET A 35 7.71 -6.42 10.21
N VAL A 36 8.74 -5.58 10.06
CA VAL A 36 10.15 -6.00 9.92
C VAL A 36 10.63 -6.75 11.18
N ASP A 37 10.36 -6.23 12.37
CA ASP A 37 10.69 -6.92 13.63
C ASP A 37 9.99 -8.28 13.74
N SER A 38 8.75 -8.38 13.24
CA SER A 38 7.98 -9.63 13.23
C SER A 38 8.56 -10.66 12.25
N VAL A 39 9.12 -10.21 11.11
CA VAL A 39 9.88 -11.07 10.19
C VAL A 39 11.12 -11.64 10.87
N PHE A 40 11.87 -10.81 11.61
CA PHE A 40 13.05 -11.27 12.36
C PHE A 40 12.70 -12.22 13.50
N LYS A 41 11.55 -12.02 14.16
CA LYS A 41 11.02 -12.93 15.20
C LYS A 41 10.36 -14.19 14.65
N ARG A 42 10.29 -14.36 13.32
CA ARG A 42 9.59 -15.47 12.63
C ARG A 42 8.12 -15.59 13.03
N ASP A 43 7.49 -14.48 13.39
CA ASP A 43 6.06 -14.45 13.71
C ASP A 43 5.24 -14.31 12.43
N TYR A 44 4.98 -15.46 11.79
CA TYR A 44 4.27 -15.52 10.52
C TYR A 44 2.85 -14.96 10.59
N ALA A 45 2.18 -15.06 11.75
CA ALA A 45 0.81 -14.56 11.92
C ALA A 45 0.76 -13.03 11.84
N VAL A 46 1.70 -12.35 12.51
CA VAL A 46 1.78 -10.89 12.49
C VAL A 46 2.21 -10.37 11.12
N VAL A 47 3.15 -11.04 10.45
CA VAL A 47 3.58 -10.68 9.09
C VAL A 47 2.44 -10.83 8.09
N GLN A 48 1.71 -11.93 8.14
CA GLN A 48 0.60 -12.18 7.21
C GLN A 48 -0.57 -11.22 7.47
N GLY A 49 -0.89 -10.94 8.74
CA GLY A 49 -1.88 -9.95 9.13
C GLY A 49 -1.50 -8.53 8.71
N GLY A 50 -0.25 -8.13 8.92
CA GLY A 50 0.28 -6.84 8.49
C GLY A 50 0.24 -6.67 6.98
N LEU A 51 0.64 -7.71 6.23
CA LEU A 51 0.59 -7.71 4.78
C LEU A 51 -0.85 -7.58 4.25
N LEU A 52 -1.80 -8.32 4.82
CA LEU A 52 -3.22 -8.23 4.45
C LEU A 52 -3.79 -6.84 4.75
N LEU A 53 -3.43 -6.24 5.88
CA LEU A 53 -3.89 -4.91 6.26
C LEU A 53 -3.35 -3.84 5.30
N ILE A 54 -2.07 -3.90 4.96
CA ILE A 54 -1.45 -3.03 3.96
C ILE A 54 -2.14 -3.23 2.60
N ALA A 55 -2.30 -4.47 2.13
CA ALA A 55 -2.95 -4.76 0.86
C ALA A 55 -4.40 -4.25 0.82
N ALA A 56 -5.15 -4.37 1.92
CA ALA A 56 -6.51 -3.85 2.04
C ALA A 56 -6.55 -2.31 1.95
N ILE A 57 -5.64 -1.61 2.61
CA ILE A 57 -5.51 -0.14 2.51
C ILE A 57 -5.22 0.25 1.05
N ILE A 58 -4.28 -0.43 0.40
CA ILE A 58 -3.92 -0.15 -0.99
C ILE A 58 -5.12 -0.40 -1.93
N MET A 59 -5.86 -1.49 -1.73
CA MET A 59 -7.09 -1.74 -2.49
C MET A 59 -8.14 -0.66 -2.26
N LEU A 60 -8.35 -0.23 -1.03
CA LEU A 60 -9.31 0.85 -0.72
C LEU A 60 -8.91 2.17 -1.38
N VAL A 61 -7.63 2.53 -1.34
CA VAL A 61 -7.13 3.74 -2.01
C VAL A 61 -7.33 3.65 -3.52
N ASN A 62 -7.01 2.50 -4.13
CA ASN A 62 -7.26 2.30 -5.57
C ASN A 62 -8.75 2.40 -5.90
N LEU A 63 -9.62 1.79 -5.09
CA LEU A 63 -11.07 1.86 -5.29
C LEU A 63 -11.59 3.30 -5.18
N ILE A 64 -11.09 4.07 -4.21
CA ILE A 64 -11.42 5.49 -4.04
C ILE A 64 -10.97 6.29 -5.27
N VAL A 65 -9.75 6.04 -5.76
CA VAL A 65 -9.20 6.70 -6.95
C VAL A 65 -10.04 6.36 -8.19
N ASP A 66 -10.40 5.09 -8.39
CA ASP A 66 -11.27 4.67 -9.49
C ASP A 66 -12.66 5.31 -9.41
N LEU A 67 -13.24 5.39 -8.21
CA LEU A 67 -14.53 6.05 -7.97
C LEU A 67 -14.45 7.56 -8.28
N LEU A 68 -13.39 8.23 -7.80
CA LEU A 68 -13.11 9.65 -8.08
C LEU A 68 -12.91 9.90 -9.57
N TYR A 69 -12.17 9.03 -10.28
CA TYR A 69 -12.01 9.10 -11.72
C TYR A 69 -13.35 8.92 -12.45
N GLY A 70 -14.19 7.98 -12.00
CA GLY A 70 -15.53 7.80 -12.55
C GLY A 70 -16.45 9.02 -12.33
N LEU A 71 -16.29 9.72 -11.20
CA LEU A 71 -17.08 10.90 -10.85
C LEU A 71 -16.60 12.18 -11.56
N ILE A 72 -15.28 12.36 -11.66
CA ILE A 72 -14.65 13.56 -12.22
C ILE A 72 -14.60 13.51 -13.75
N ASN A 73 -14.60 12.32 -14.36
CA ASN A 73 -14.44 12.17 -15.80
C ASN A 73 -15.74 11.68 -16.49
N PRO A 74 -16.70 12.59 -16.80
CA PRO A 74 -17.94 12.23 -17.51
C PRO A 74 -17.72 11.77 -18.96
N ARG A 75 -16.48 11.77 -19.48
CA ARG A 75 -16.13 11.34 -20.85
C ARG A 75 -16.01 9.83 -21.06
N ILE A 76 -16.10 8.99 -20.03
CA ILE A 76 -16.12 7.51 -20.18
C ILE A 76 -17.51 7.00 -20.64
N ARG A 77 -18.49 7.90 -20.81
CA ARG A 77 -19.87 7.56 -21.19
C ARG A 77 -20.11 7.41 -22.70
N HIS A 78 -19.09 7.48 -23.55
CA HIS A 78 -19.19 7.15 -24.99
C HIS A 78 -18.12 6.18 -25.43
#